data_AF-A0A835XAH5-F1
#
_entry.id   AF-A0A835XAH5-F1
#
_cell.length_a   1.000
_cell.length_b   1.000
_cell.length_c   1.000
_cell.angle_alpha   90.00
_cell.angle_beta   90.00
_cell.angle_gamma   90.00
#
_symmetry.space_group_name_H-M   'P 1'
#
loop_
_entity.id
_entity.type
_entity.pdbx_description
1 polymer ?
#
loop_
_entity_poly.entity_id
_entity_poly.type
_entity_poly.pdbx_seq_one_letter_code
_entity_poly.pdbx_strand_id
1 'polypeptide(L)' 'MAKSCYVCNKEFEISSLKTSRSRFNIMGLTPPTGMGEMDRVCSNCLKIIHDEELKQIKISQIKKDILR' A
#
# COMPACT_ATOMS: atom_id res chain seq x y z
N MET A 1 13.29 16.94 -9.54
CA MET A 1 13.71 16.37 -8.25
C MET A 1 13.24 14.94 -8.21
N ALA A 2 14.11 13.97 -7.93
CA ALA A 2 13.64 12.62 -7.60
C ALA A 2 12.99 12.66 -6.21
N LYS A 3 11.99 11.80 -5.97
CA LYS A 3 11.43 11.58 -4.63
C LYS A 3 11.63 10.12 -4.27
N SER A 4 11.82 9.84 -2.99
CA SER A 4 11.94 8.48 -2.48
C SER A 4 10.56 7.85 -2.25
N CYS A 5 10.46 6.55 -2.50
CA CYS A 5 9.31 5.77 -2.07
C CYS A 5 9.37 5.55 -0.55
N TYR A 6 8.29 5.82 0.17
CA TYR A 6 8.20 5.63 1.62
C TYR A 6 8.48 4.18 2.05
N VAL A 7 8.08 3.19 1.25
CA VAL A 7 8.17 1.76 1.63
C VAL A 7 9.56 1.18 1.36
N CYS A 8 10.13 1.44 0.18
CA CYS A 8 11.39 0.82 -0.24
C CYS A 8 12.58 1.77 -0.25
N ASN A 9 12.40 3.04 0.10
CA ASN A 9 13.40 4.11 0.13
C ASN A 9 14.20 4.31 -1.17
N LYS A 10 13.79 3.67 -2.27
CA LYS A 10 14.39 3.87 -3.59
C LYS A 10 13.93 5.20 -4.17
N GLU A 11 14.83 5.85 -4.90
CA GLU A 11 14.53 7.06 -5.64
C GLU A 11 13.76 6.76 -6.92
N PHE A 12 12.76 7.57 -7.19
CA PHE A 12 11.95 7.50 -8.39
C PHE A 12 11.76 8.89 -8.97
N GLU A 13 11.54 8.96 -10.28
CA GLU A 13 10.98 10.16 -10.88
C GLU A 13 9.64 10.49 -10.23
N ILE A 14 9.35 11.79 -10.03
CA ILE A 14 8.08 12.24 -9.40
C ILE A 14 6.86 11.66 -10.12
N SER A 15 6.93 11.51 -11.45
CA SER A 15 5.90 10.91 -12.31
C SER A 15 5.59 9.44 -11.96
N SER A 16 6.55 8.73 -11.38
CA SER A 16 6.47 7.30 -11.02
C SER A 16 5.94 7.07 -9.60
N LEU A 17 5.93 8.10 -8.75
CA LEU A 17 5.34 8.06 -7.40
C LEU A 17 3.89 8.54 -7.44
N LYS A 18 2.97 7.59 -7.66
CA LYS A 18 1.55 7.88 -7.94
C LYS A 18 0.62 7.80 -6.73
N THR A 19 1.06 7.22 -5.60
CA THR A 19 0.15 6.95 -4.48
C THR A 19 0.55 7.72 -3.24
N SER A 20 -0.22 8.76 -2.93
CA SER A 20 -0.22 9.47 -1.66
C SER A 20 -1.05 8.73 -0.62
N ARG A 21 -0.90 9.10 0.66
CA ARG A 21 -1.71 8.55 1.76
C ARG A 21 -3.21 8.65 1.50
N SER A 22 -3.69 9.79 0.99
CA SER A 22 -5.10 9.99 0.63
C SER A 22 -5.63 8.99 -0.39
N ARG A 23 -4.76 8.53 -1.31
CA ARG A 23 -5.13 7.57 -2.36
C ARG A 23 -5.32 6.15 -1.80
N PHE A 24 -4.65 5.77 -0.71
CA PHE A 24 -4.90 4.51 -0.03
C PHE A 24 -6.34 4.43 0.48
N ASN A 25 -6.82 5.48 1.16
CA ASN A 25 -8.20 5.53 1.66
C ASN A 25 -9.23 5.44 0.52
N ILE A 26 -8.99 6.13 -0.62
CA ILE A 26 -9.88 6.04 -1.79
C ILE A 26 -9.91 4.62 -2.38
N MET A 27 -8.79 3.91 -2.32
CA MET A 27 -8.69 2.52 -2.78
C MET A 27 -9.24 1.51 -1.77
N GLY A 28 -9.68 1.95 -0.58
CA GLY A 28 -10.09 1.06 0.50
C GLY A 28 -8.94 0.24 1.09
N LEU A 29 -7.70 0.70 0.92
CA LEU A 29 -6.50 0.08 1.47
C LEU A 29 -6.00 0.82 2.70
N THR A 30 -5.26 0.11 3.56
CA THR A 30 -4.61 0.73 4.71
C THR A 30 -3.27 1.33 4.29
N PRO A 31 -3.02 2.65 4.49
CA PRO A 31 -1.71 3.22 4.24
C PRO A 31 -0.67 2.63 5.21
N PRO A 32 0.60 2.47 4.79
CA PRO A 32 1.69 2.03 5.65
C PRO A 32 1.78 2.83 6.95
N THR A 33 2.07 2.14 8.06
CA THR A 33 2.22 2.78 9.37
C THR A 33 3.32 3.85 9.31
N GLY A 34 3.02 5.03 9.84
CA GLY A 34 3.95 6.17 9.86
C GLY A 34 4.01 7.01 8.58
N MET A 35 3.34 6.60 7.49
CA MET A 35 3.35 7.33 6.22
C MET A 35 2.69 8.70 6.38
N GLY A 36 3.40 9.80 6.19
CA GLY A 36 2.87 11.17 6.24
C GLY A 36 1.99 11.54 5.04
N GLU A 37 1.37 12.72 5.06
CA GLU A 37 0.51 13.20 3.96
C GLU A 37 1.28 13.44 2.66
N MET A 38 2.53 13.89 2.78
CA MET A 38 3.40 14.21 1.64
C MET A 38 4.18 13.01 1.12
N ASP A 39 4.18 11.90 1.88
CA ASP A 39 4.85 10.68 1.49
C ASP A 39 4.14 10.01 0.32
N ARG A 40 4.94 9.34 -0.51
CA ARG A 40 4.43 8.63 -1.67
C ARG A 40 5.02 7.24 -1.76
N VAL A 41 4.21 6.34 -2.30
CA VAL A 41 4.59 4.95 -2.55
C VAL A 41 4.69 4.74 -4.06
N CYS A 42 5.71 3.98 -4.48
CA CYS A 42 5.86 3.59 -5.88
C CYS A 42 4.85 2.50 -6.24
N SER A 43 4.53 2.39 -7.54
CA SER A 43 3.52 1.43 -8.02
C SER A 43 3.83 -0.02 -7.65
N ASN A 44 5.10 -0.41 -7.58
CA ASN A 44 5.48 -1.77 -7.21
C ASN A 44 5.17 -2.08 -5.73
N CYS A 45 5.54 -1.18 -4.82
CA CYS A 45 5.21 -1.32 -3.40
C CYS A 45 3.70 -1.24 -3.14
N LEU A 46 2.96 -0.41 -3.89
CA LEU A 46 1.50 -0.38 -3.81
C LEU A 46 0.88 -1.74 -4.18
N LYS A 47 1.37 -2.35 -5.26
CA LYS A 47 0.89 -3.68 -5.69
C LYS A 47 1.14 -4.73 -4.61
N ILE A 48 2.32 -4.71 -3.99
CA ILE A 48 2.65 -5.63 -2.89
C ILE A 48 1.68 -5.45 -1.72
N ILE A 49 1.45 -4.22 -1.26
CA ILE A 49 0.52 -3.94 -0.16
C ILE A 49 -0.89 -4.44 -0.48
N HIS A 50 -1.38 -4.15 -1.69
CA HIS A 50 -2.70 -4.60 -2.13
C HIS A 50 -2.80 -6.14 -2.17
N ASP A 51 -1.77 -6.83 -2.69
CA ASP A 51 -1.74 -8.28 -2.76
C ASP A 51 -1.67 -8.92 -1.36
N GLU A 52 -0.97 -8.29 -0.41
CA GLU A 52 -0.92 -8.71 0.99
C GLU A 52 -2.26 -8.52 1.71
N GLU A 53 -2.92 -7.38 1.56
CA GLU A 53 -4.25 -7.16 2.15
C GLU A 53 -5.27 -8.16 1.56
N LEU A 54 -5.23 -8.43 0.26
CA LEU A 54 -6.07 -9.47 -0.36
C LEU A 54 -5.79 -10.86 0.21
N LYS A 55 -4.53 -11.22 0.46
CA LYS A 55 -4.18 -12.50 1.11
C LYS A 55 -4.75 -12.55 2.54
N GLN A 56 -4.64 -11.48 3.31
CA GLN A 56 -5.18 -11.42 4.68
C GLN A 56 -6.71 -11.52 4.71
N ILE A 57 -7.40 -10.89 3.76
CA ILE A 57 -8.85 -11.02 3.61
C ILE A 57 -9.23 -12.47 3.32
N LYS A 58 -8.54 -13.12 2.38
CA LYS A 58 -8.78 -14.55 2.05
C LYS A 58 -8.55 -15.46 3.26
N ILE A 59 -7.45 -15.28 3.99
CA ILE A 59 -7.17 -16.04 5.22
C ILE A 59 -8.24 -15.82 6.27
N SER A 60 -8.70 -14.58 6.44
CA SER A 60 -9.75 -14.23 7.42
C SER A 60 -11.12 -14.83 7.06
N GLN A 61 -11.46 -14.89 5.77
CA GLN A 61 -12.66 -15.59 5.29
C GLN A 61 -12.57 -17.10 5.56
N ILE A 62 -11.45 -17.72 5.20
CA ILE A 62 -11.21 -19.16 5.46
C ILE A 62 -11.31 -19.48 6.96
N LYS A 63 -10.70 -18.65 7.83
CA LYS A 63 -10.82 -18.83 9.29
C LYS A 63 -12.26 -18.75 9.79
N LYS A 64 -13.08 -17.86 9.22
CA LYS A 64 -14.51 -17.75 9.58
C LYS A 64 -15.32 -18.97 9.12
N ASP A 65 -14.99 -19.54 7.97
CA ASP A 65 -15.66 -20.74 7.47
C ASP A 65 -15.25 -22.02 8.22
N ILE A 66 -14.02 -22.11 8.73
CA ILE A 66 -13.53 -23.27 9.51
C ILE A 66 -14.05 -23.26 10.96
N LEU A 67 -14.33 -22.09 11.54
CA LEU A 67 -14.83 -21.93 12.92
C LEU A 67 -16.36 -22.01 13.04
N ARG A 68 -17.06 -22.43 11.98
CA ARG A 68 -18.52 -22.57 11.93
C ARG A 68 -18.93 -24.04 12.04
#